data_AF-A0A5A7VVM3-F1
#
_entry.id   AF-A0A5A7VVM3-F1
#
_cell.length_a   1.000
_cell.length_b   1.000
_cell.length_c   1.000
_cell.angle_alpha   90.00
_cell.angle_beta   90.00
_cell.angle_gamma   90.00
#
_symmetry.space_group_name_H-M   'P 1'
#
loop_
_entity.id
_entity.type
_entity.pdbx_description
1 polymer ?
#
loop_
_entity_poly.entity_id
_entity_poly.type
_entity_poly.pdbx_seq_one_letter_code
_entity_poly.pdbx_strand_id
1 'polypeptide(L)'
;MPDGRRRKSSTIAMRSRRRRGEAAFPRAHDHGRNATTPPALGLLLLPGHTPGHQGLQLRLPHAGVVLLSGDLYHSREARRLRRVPRVNTDRAATLASMDRFETIAARTHARVVIQHDPRDIAALPHFPACLH
;
A
#
# COMPACT_ATOMS: atom_id res chain seq x y z
N MET A 1 37.00 37.75 36.34
CA MET A 1 37.85 38.49 35.39
C MET A 1 37.63 37.93 33.99
N PRO A 2 37.03 38.70 33.07
CA PRO A 2 36.69 38.26 31.71
C PRO A 2 37.78 38.69 30.70
N ASP A 3 38.10 37.87 29.70
CA ASP A 3 38.80 38.34 28.49
C ASP A 3 37.88 38.16 27.28
N GLY A 4 37.50 39.28 26.70
CA GLY A 4 36.75 39.36 25.47
C GLY A 4 37.69 39.45 24.30
N ARG A 5 37.39 38.75 23.21
CA ARG A 5 37.90 39.13 21.89
C ARG A 5 36.88 38.83 20.79
N ARG A 6 36.16 39.88 20.40
CA ARG A 6 35.49 40.03 19.11
C ARG A 6 36.51 39.80 17.99
N ARG A 7 36.15 39.00 16.99
CA ARG A 7 36.58 39.22 15.59
C ARG A 7 35.35 39.18 14.69
N LYS A 8 35.19 40.24 13.90
CA LYS A 8 34.28 40.36 12.75
C LYS A 8 35.02 39.90 11.48
N SER A 9 34.24 39.74 10.39
CA SER A 9 34.62 39.49 9.00
C SER A 9 34.64 37.99 8.63
N SER A 10 34.07 37.51 7.53
CA SER A 10 33.49 38.17 6.34
C SER A 10 32.73 37.13 5.50
N THR A 11 31.64 37.59 4.89
CA THR A 11 30.90 37.09 3.72
C THR A 11 31.53 35.94 2.91
N ILE A 12 30.81 34.82 2.75
CA ILE A 12 30.76 34.06 1.50
C ILE A 12 29.32 33.56 1.28
N ALA A 13 28.61 34.25 0.39
CA ALA A 13 27.36 33.76 -0.19
C ALA A 13 27.69 32.70 -1.24
N MET A 14 27.39 31.43 -0.95
CA MET A 14 27.58 30.35 -1.90
C MET A 14 26.34 30.21 -2.79
N ARG A 15 26.29 31.05 -3.84
CA ARG A 15 25.43 30.84 -5.01
C ARG A 15 25.96 29.62 -5.77
N SER A 16 25.35 28.46 -5.53
CA SER A 16 25.56 27.26 -6.33
C SER A 16 24.48 27.16 -7.40
N ARG A 17 24.97 27.02 -8.64
CA ARG A 17 24.28 27.13 -9.93
C ARG A 17 23.00 26.29 -10.03
N ARG A 18 21.95 26.94 -10.54
CA ARG A 18 20.86 26.29 -11.29
C ARG A 18 21.47 25.40 -12.38
N ARG A 19 21.22 24.09 -12.33
CA ARG A 19 21.16 23.28 -13.54
C ARG A 19 19.72 23.30 -14.04
N ARG A 20 19.60 23.74 -15.30
CA ARG A 20 18.39 23.74 -16.11
C ARG A 20 18.08 22.29 -16.52
N GLY A 21 16.79 22.00 -16.62
CA GLY A 21 16.27 21.02 -17.57
C GLY A 21 15.92 19.68 -16.98
N GLU A 22 14.73 19.58 -16.39
CA GLU A 22 13.83 18.47 -16.73
C GLU A 22 12.38 18.94 -16.50
N ALA A 23 11.51 18.48 -17.39
CA ALA A 23 10.30 19.17 -17.80
C ALA A 23 9.35 19.54 -16.65
N ALA A 24 8.99 20.83 -16.61
CA ALA A 24 7.78 21.25 -15.93
C ALA A 24 6.59 20.54 -16.61
N PHE A 25 6.02 19.55 -15.94
CA PHE A 25 4.72 19.01 -16.32
C PHE A 25 3.74 20.19 -16.41
N PRO A 26 3.03 20.36 -17.54
CA PRO A 26 2.11 21.48 -17.67
C PRO A 26 1.07 21.36 -16.55
N ARG A 27 0.87 22.47 -15.82
CA ARG A 27 -0.26 22.61 -14.90
C ARG A 27 -1.51 22.37 -15.74
N ALA A 28 -2.15 21.22 -15.52
CA ALA A 28 -3.43 20.94 -16.11
C ALA A 28 -4.38 22.04 -15.66
N HIS A 29 -4.93 22.78 -16.64
CA HIS A 29 -6.06 23.65 -16.41
C HIS A 29 -7.17 22.83 -15.75
N ASP A 30 -7.59 23.32 -14.59
CA ASP A 30 -8.73 22.86 -13.82
C ASP A 30 -9.98 22.95 -14.68
N HIS A 31 -10.41 21.81 -15.22
CA HIS A 31 -11.73 21.55 -15.74
C HIS A 31 -12.15 20.22 -15.14
N GLY A 32 -13.14 20.26 -14.25
CA GLY A 32 -13.64 19.14 -13.48
C GLY A 32 -13.75 17.85 -14.28
N ARG A 33 -12.76 16.97 -14.10
CA ARG A 33 -12.76 15.61 -14.62
C ARG A 33 -12.91 14.68 -13.44
N ASN A 34 -14.03 13.98 -13.37
CA ASN A 34 -14.09 12.69 -12.69
C ASN A 34 -13.06 11.78 -13.38
N ALA A 35 -11.80 11.86 -12.95
CA ALA A 35 -10.73 11.06 -13.49
C ALA A 35 -10.90 9.64 -12.95
N THR A 36 -11.59 8.78 -13.71
CA THR A 36 -11.61 7.35 -13.47
C THR A 36 -10.16 6.86 -13.49
N THR A 37 -9.64 6.45 -12.34
CA THR A 37 -8.29 5.86 -12.25
C THR A 37 -8.29 4.57 -13.07
N PRO A 38 -7.30 4.33 -13.96
CA PRO A 38 -7.28 3.14 -14.79
C PRO A 38 -7.22 1.87 -13.95
N PRO A 39 -7.76 0.74 -14.46
CA PRO A 39 -7.65 -0.54 -13.77
C PRO A 39 -6.19 -0.94 -13.64
N ALA A 40 -5.84 -1.56 -12.51
CA ALA A 40 -4.47 -1.93 -12.19
C ALA A 40 -4.41 -3.17 -11.29
N LEU A 41 -3.34 -3.94 -11.43
CA LEU A 41 -2.98 -5.05 -10.57
C LEU A 41 -1.62 -4.79 -9.93
N GLY A 42 -1.51 -5.11 -8.64
CA GLY A 42 -0.25 -5.08 -7.89
C GLY A 42 -0.06 -6.33 -7.06
N LEU A 43 1.17 -6.84 -7.03
CA LEU A 43 1.59 -7.91 -6.12
C LEU A 43 2.03 -7.30 -4.79
N LEU A 44 1.52 -7.86 -3.69
CA LEU A 44 1.93 -7.50 -2.34
C LEU A 44 2.80 -8.63 -1.79
N LEU A 45 4.08 -8.36 -1.57
CA LEU A 45 4.95 -9.30 -0.86
C LEU A 45 4.53 -9.38 0.61
N LEU A 46 4.07 -10.55 1.05
CA LEU A 46 3.51 -10.79 2.38
C LEU A 46 4.15 -12.05 3.00
N PRO A 47 5.49 -12.11 3.12
CA PRO A 47 6.19 -13.31 3.57
C PRO A 47 5.78 -13.70 5.00
N GLY A 48 5.95 -14.98 5.32
CA GLY A 48 5.79 -15.53 6.66
C GLY A 48 5.01 -16.83 6.68
N HIS A 49 3.79 -16.85 6.11
CA HIS A 49 3.07 -18.13 5.93
C HIS A 49 3.88 -19.10 5.09
N THR A 50 4.41 -18.60 3.97
CA THR A 50 5.54 -19.17 3.24
C THR A 50 6.54 -18.05 2.92
N PRO A 51 7.81 -18.36 2.58
CA PRO A 51 8.80 -17.32 2.25
C PRO A 51 8.40 -16.45 1.06
N GLY A 52 7.71 -17.05 0.08
CA GLY A 52 7.27 -16.37 -1.15
C GLY A 52 5.79 -15.98 -1.15
N HIS A 53 5.13 -15.92 0.01
CA HIS A 53 3.70 -15.61 0.07
C HIS A 53 3.42 -14.20 -0.49
N GLN A 54 2.38 -14.11 -1.31
CA GLN A 54 1.93 -12.88 -1.96
C GLN A 54 0.42 -12.70 -1.83
N GLY A 55 0.01 -11.46 -1.63
CA GLY A 55 -1.38 -11.02 -1.82
C GLY A 55 -1.53 -10.22 -3.11
N LEU A 56 -2.76 -9.90 -3.47
CA LEU A 56 -3.06 -9.09 -4.66
C LEU A 56 -3.81 -7.82 -4.26
N GLN A 57 -3.44 -6.72 -4.91
CA GLN A 57 -4.20 -5.48 -4.92
C GLN A 57 -4.73 -5.22 -6.32
N LEU A 58 -6.05 -5.15 -6.44
CA LEU A 58 -6.75 -4.87 -7.68
C LEU A 58 -7.41 -3.50 -7.58
N ARG A 59 -7.34 -2.71 -8.65
CA ARG A 59 -8.18 -1.51 -8.84
C ARG A 59 -9.13 -1.82 -9.97
N LEU A 60 -10.42 -1.85 -9.65
CA LEU A 60 -11.50 -2.16 -10.58
C LEU A 60 -12.31 -0.90 -10.85
N PRO A 61 -12.84 -0.70 -12.08
CA PRO A 61 -13.45 0.58 -12.46
C PRO A 61 -14.66 1.00 -11.62
N HIS A 62 -15.46 0.06 -11.10
CA HIS A 62 -16.65 0.36 -10.30
C HIS A 62 -16.60 -0.26 -8.89
N ALA A 63 -15.90 -1.38 -8.71
CA ALA A 63 -15.72 -2.02 -7.41
C ALA A 63 -14.62 -1.39 -6.54
N GLY A 64 -13.86 -0.43 -7.09
CA GLY A 64 -12.79 0.26 -6.35
C GLY A 64 -11.59 -0.65 -6.07
N VAL A 65 -10.97 -0.48 -4.90
CA VAL A 65 -9.79 -1.29 -4.52
C VAL A 65 -10.23 -2.60 -3.87
N VAL A 66 -9.73 -3.72 -4.38
CA VAL A 66 -9.93 -5.05 -3.80
C VAL A 66 -8.59 -5.63 -3.38
N LEU A 67 -8.52 -6.15 -2.16
CA LEU A 67 -7.36 -6.87 -1.64
C LEU A 67 -7.69 -8.34 -1.46
N LEU A 68 -6.91 -9.20 -2.11
CA LEU A 68 -6.97 -10.64 -1.92
C LEU A 68 -5.86 -11.03 -0.95
N SER A 69 -6.20 -11.60 0.20
CA SER A 69 -5.21 -11.88 1.26
C SER A 69 -4.29 -13.04 0.93
N GLY A 70 -4.72 -13.95 0.05
CA GLY A 70 -4.14 -15.28 -0.05
C GLY A 70 -4.27 -15.98 1.29
N ASP A 71 -3.30 -16.83 1.59
CA ASP A 71 -3.26 -17.62 2.84
C ASP A 71 -2.75 -16.82 4.06
N LEU A 72 -2.64 -15.49 3.96
CA LEU A 72 -2.27 -14.65 5.10
C LEU A 72 -3.32 -14.78 6.22
N TYR A 73 -4.59 -14.93 5.84
CA TYR A 73 -5.71 -15.22 6.72
C TYR A 73 -6.53 -16.38 6.15
N HIS A 74 -6.95 -17.32 7.01
CA HIS A 74 -7.84 -18.41 6.60
C HIS A 74 -9.33 -18.11 6.85
N SER A 75 -9.65 -17.10 7.66
CA SER A 75 -11.04 -16.68 7.91
C SER A 75 -11.12 -15.23 8.39
N ARG A 76 -12.33 -14.65 8.37
CA ARG A 76 -12.60 -13.31 8.93
C ARG A 76 -12.25 -13.24 10.42
N GLU A 77 -12.47 -14.32 11.17
CA GLU A 77 -12.09 -14.41 12.58
C GLU A 77 -10.58 -14.41 12.74
N ALA A 78 -9.85 -15.12 11.86
CA ALA A 78 -8.38 -15.12 11.89
C ALA A 78 -7.83 -13.71 11.64
N ARG A 79 -8.42 -12.96 10.70
CA ARG A 79 -8.08 -11.55 10.47
C ARG A 79 -8.40 -10.67 11.68
N ARG A 80 -9.64 -10.74 12.20
CA ARG A 80 -10.09 -9.94 13.34
C ARG A 80 -9.25 -10.17 14.60
N LEU A 81 -8.92 -11.43 14.87
CA LEU A 81 -8.16 -11.85 16.06
C LEU A 81 -6.65 -11.90 15.81
N ARG A 82 -6.19 -11.52 14.61
CA ARG A 82 -4.78 -11.56 14.18
C ARG A 82 -4.13 -12.93 14.44
N ARG A 83 -4.84 -14.01 14.10
CA ARG A 83 -4.36 -15.39 14.26
C ARG A 83 -3.46 -15.75 13.10
N VAL A 84 -2.21 -16.06 13.43
CA VAL A 84 -1.24 -16.62 12.48
C VAL A 84 -1.66 -18.05 12.11
N PRO A 85 -1.62 -18.44 10.82
CA PRO A 85 -1.88 -19.81 10.40
C PRO A 85 -1.05 -20.84 11.18
N ARG A 86 -1.60 -22.03 11.46
CA ARG A 86 -0.88 -23.08 12.21
C ARG A 86 0.34 -23.60 11.44
N VAL A 87 0.20 -23.78 10.14
CA VAL A 87 1.31 -24.09 9.23
C VAL A 87 1.89 -22.75 8.79
N ASN A 88 3.13 -22.46 9.20
CA ASN A 88 3.73 -21.16 9.01
C ASN A 88 5.26 -21.27 9.05
N THR A 89 5.95 -20.56 8.15
CA THR A 89 7.41 -20.56 8.10
C THR A 89 8.02 -19.57 9.12
N ASP A 90 7.46 -18.37 9.23
CA ASP A 90 7.92 -17.33 10.15
C ASP A 90 6.74 -16.49 10.68
N ARG A 91 6.50 -16.65 11.99
CA ARG A 91 5.41 -15.98 12.70
C ARG A 91 5.58 -14.47 12.77
N ALA A 92 6.81 -14.00 13.00
CA ALA A 92 7.09 -12.58 13.12
C ALA A 92 6.93 -11.88 11.77
N ALA A 93 7.46 -12.49 10.70
CA ALA A 93 7.27 -12.01 9.34
C ALA A 93 5.77 -11.98 8.97
N THR A 94 5.01 -13.01 9.36
CA THR A 94 3.57 -13.06 9.12
C THR A 94 2.84 -11.89 9.80
N LEU A 95 3.15 -11.59 11.06
CA LEU A 95 2.55 -10.47 11.78
C LEU A 95 2.90 -9.12 11.12
N ALA A 96 4.14 -8.93 10.68
CA ALA A 96 4.54 -7.75 9.93
C ALA A 96 3.80 -7.64 8.58
N SER A 97 3.59 -8.77 7.90
CA SER A 97 2.80 -8.85 6.67
C SER A 97 1.32 -8.51 6.93
N MET A 98 0.75 -8.96 8.05
CA MET A 98 -0.60 -8.55 8.49
C MET A 98 -0.68 -7.04 8.70
N ASP A 99 0.29 -6.42 9.39
CA ASP A 99 0.31 -4.97 9.61
C ASP A 99 0.41 -4.18 8.30
N ARG A 100 1.27 -4.64 7.38
CA ARG A 100 1.38 -4.06 6.04
C ARG A 100 0.05 -4.17 5.29
N PHE A 101 -0.57 -5.34 5.29
CA PHE A 101 -1.83 -5.61 4.60
C PHE A 101 -2.95 -4.72 5.14
N GLU A 102 -3.13 -4.64 6.46
CA GLU A 102 -4.17 -3.80 7.08
C GLU A 102 -3.92 -2.30 6.85
N THR A 103 -2.65 -1.87 6.85
CA THR A 103 -2.30 -0.49 6.52
C THR A 103 -2.73 -0.12 5.10
N ILE A 104 -2.51 -1.01 4.13
CA ILE A 104 -2.94 -0.81 2.74
C ILE A 104 -4.46 -0.81 2.67
N ALA A 105 -5.12 -1.79 3.31
CA ALA A 105 -6.57 -1.90 3.34
C ALA A 105 -7.24 -0.62 3.87
N ALA A 106 -6.75 -0.10 5.00
CA ALA A 106 -7.25 1.12 5.61
C ALA A 106 -7.02 2.36 4.72
N ARG A 107 -5.80 2.53 4.20
CA ARG A 107 -5.44 3.69 3.36
C ARG A 107 -6.20 3.75 2.03
N THR A 108 -6.58 2.59 1.50
CA THR A 108 -7.23 2.48 0.20
C THR A 108 -8.73 2.23 0.31
N HIS A 109 -9.26 2.13 1.52
CA HIS A 109 -10.64 1.71 1.79
C HIS A 109 -11.01 0.43 1.04
N ALA A 110 -10.06 -0.51 0.94
CA ALA A 110 -10.22 -1.67 0.08
C ALA A 110 -11.26 -2.65 0.62
N ARG A 111 -12.04 -3.24 -0.30
CA ARG A 111 -12.75 -4.48 -0.03
C ARG A 111 -11.73 -5.59 0.15
N VAL A 112 -11.70 -6.22 1.31
CA VAL A 112 -10.86 -7.39 1.56
C VAL A 112 -11.64 -8.66 1.28
N VAL A 113 -11.00 -9.60 0.59
CA VAL A 113 -11.52 -10.93 0.28
C VAL A 113 -10.53 -11.96 0.82
N ILE A 114 -11.01 -12.82 1.70
CA ILE A 114 -10.30 -13.94 2.31
C ILE A 114 -10.71 -15.21 1.58
N GLN A 115 -9.79 -15.80 0.81
CA GLN A 115 -10.10 -16.88 -0.13
C GLN A 115 -10.57 -18.18 0.55
N HIS A 116 -10.15 -18.43 1.78
CA HIS A 116 -10.56 -19.60 2.57
C HIS A 116 -11.82 -19.37 3.41
N ASP A 117 -12.43 -18.19 3.34
CA ASP A 117 -13.69 -17.91 4.04
C ASP A 117 -14.89 -18.08 3.10
N PRO A 118 -15.77 -19.08 3.32
CA PRO A 118 -16.92 -19.31 2.45
C PRO A 118 -17.84 -18.09 2.31
N ARG A 119 -17.89 -17.21 3.32
CA ARG A 119 -18.72 -15.99 3.29
C ARG A 119 -18.17 -14.96 2.31
N ASP A 120 -16.85 -14.90 2.13
CA ASP A 120 -16.22 -13.98 1.18
C ASP A 120 -16.37 -14.49 -0.24
N ILE A 121 -16.19 -15.80 -0.45
CA ILE A 121 -16.40 -16.44 -1.75
C ILE A 121 -17.86 -16.32 -2.19
N ALA A 122 -18.83 -16.61 -1.31
CA ALA A 122 -20.25 -16.49 -1.62
C ALA A 122 -20.69 -15.05 -1.94
N ALA A 123 -19.95 -14.04 -1.50
CA ALA A 123 -20.21 -12.64 -1.78
C ALA A 123 -19.59 -12.15 -3.11
N LEU A 124 -18.86 -13.01 -3.83
CA LEU A 124 -18.34 -12.71 -5.16
C LEU A 124 -19.37 -13.10 -6.24
N PRO A 125 -19.37 -12.42 -7.39
CA PRO A 125 -20.15 -12.85 -8.54
C PRO A 125 -19.78 -14.26 -8.98
N HIS A 126 -20.79 -15.07 -9.29
CA HIS A 126 -20.57 -16.40 -9.86
C HIS A 126 -20.17 -16.26 -11.33
N PHE A 127 -19.18 -17.03 -11.76
CA PHE A 127 -18.82 -17.13 -13.16
C PHE A 127 -20.06 -17.47 -14.02
N PRO A 128 -20.27 -16.83 -15.19
CA PRO A 128 -19.35 -15.92 -15.90
C PRO A 128 -19.42 -14.45 -15.50
N ALA A 129 -20.25 -14.06 -14.53
CA ALA A 129 -20.25 -12.69 -14.03
C ALA A 129 -18.92 -12.38 -13.31
N CYS A 130 -18.50 -11.11 -13.38
CA CYS A 130 -17.26 -10.65 -12.76
C CYS A 130 -17.52 -9.49 -11.80
N LEU A 131 -16.60 -9.31 -10.86
CA LEU A 131 -16.58 -8.12 -10.02
C LEU A 131 -16.04 -6.96 -10.88
N HIS A 132 -16.87 -5.93 -11.09
CA HIS A 132 -16.57 -4.78 -11.93
C HIS A 132 -16.55 -3.51 -11.08
#